data_AF-A0A9X0LYD5-F1
#
_entry.id   AF-A0A9X0LYD5-F1
#
_cell.length_a   1.000
_cell.length_b   1.000
_cell.length_c   1.000
_cell.angle_alpha   90.00
_cell.angle_beta   90.00
_cell.angle_gamma   90.00
#
_symmetry.space_group_name_H-M   'P 1'
#
loop_
_entity.id
_entity.type
_entity.pdbx_description
1 polymer ?
#
loop_
_entity_poly.entity_id
_entity_poly.type
_entity_poly.pdbx_seq_one_letter_code
_entity_poly.pdbx_strand_id
1 'polypeptide(L)'
;MKNSEIELIGQNAMNWLKENIHFIKAGSDIEVATPLIDGYGDLVYCWIEKEDDYYRITDDGGTLFKLDPGQENMDLLEEAMDIVIGAGFEFDEETLEIYQVVDQDDIPATLNDLTQLQVALTYLAS
;
A
#
# COMPACT_ATOMS: atom_id res chain seq x y z
N MET A 1 9.52 26.39 -19.00
CA MET A 1 10.37 25.50 -18.20
C MET A 1 11.42 24.93 -19.14
N LYS A 2 12.70 24.99 -18.77
CA LYS A 2 13.82 24.42 -19.52
C LYS A 2 13.89 22.92 -19.26
N ASN A 3 14.43 22.13 -20.20
CA ASN A 3 14.63 20.69 -20.00
C ASN A 3 15.44 20.38 -18.74
N SER A 4 16.46 21.18 -18.45
CA SER A 4 17.28 21.05 -17.23
C SER A 4 16.47 21.24 -15.93
N GLU A 5 15.41 22.07 -15.96
CA GLU A 5 14.54 22.26 -14.79
C GLU A 5 13.66 21.01 -14.58
N ILE A 6 13.14 20.43 -15.67
CA ILE A 6 12.33 19.19 -15.63
C ILE A 6 13.17 18.02 -15.10
N GLU A 7 14.40 17.86 -15.60
CA GLU A 7 15.35 16.83 -15.15
C GLU A 7 15.68 16.99 -13.67
N LEU A 8 15.91 18.21 -13.20
CA LEU A 8 16.20 18.48 -11.79
C LEU A 8 14.99 18.16 -10.89
N ILE A 9 13.77 18.50 -11.31
CA ILE A 9 12.55 18.17 -10.56
C ILE A 9 12.40 16.65 -10.44
N GLY A 10 12.57 15.91 -11.55
CA GLY A 10 12.49 14.46 -11.55
C GLY A 10 13.55 13.81 -10.63
N GLN A 11 14.80 14.27 -10.72
CA GLN A 11 15.87 13.75 -9.86
C GLN A 11 15.61 14.03 -8.37
N ASN A 12 15.10 15.22 -8.03
CA ASN A 12 14.77 15.57 -6.65
C ASN A 12 13.63 14.71 -6.11
N ALA A 13 12.60 14.43 -6.93
CA ALA A 13 11.51 13.53 -6.54
C ALA A 13 12.03 12.11 -6.25
N MET A 14 12.89 11.56 -7.12
CA MET A 14 13.50 10.24 -6.92
C MET A 14 14.39 10.18 -5.68
N ASN A 15 15.18 11.23 -5.42
CA ASN A 15 16.02 11.31 -4.23
C ASN A 15 15.17 11.33 -2.95
N TRP A 16 14.10 12.13 -2.95
CA TRP A 16 13.19 12.21 -1.82
C TRP A 16 12.52 10.86 -1.55
N LEU A 17 12.01 10.17 -2.58
CA LEU A 17 11.42 8.83 -2.42
C LEU A 17 12.41 7.84 -1.80
N LYS A 18 13.65 7.85 -2.27
CA LYS A 18 14.72 6.98 -1.74
C LYS A 18 15.05 7.26 -0.28
N GLU A 19 14.96 8.52 0.16
CA GLU A 19 15.23 8.92 1.54
C GLU A 19 14.07 8.64 2.49
N ASN A 20 12.84 8.53 1.99
CA ASN A 20 11.63 8.48 2.82
C ASN A 20 10.84 7.16 2.72
N ILE A 21 11.22 6.24 1.83
CA ILE A 21 10.72 4.86 1.82
C ILE A 21 11.79 3.96 2.44
N HIS A 22 11.42 3.20 3.47
CA HIS A 22 12.34 2.33 4.20
C HIS A 22 11.96 0.87 4.03
N PHE A 23 12.84 0.10 3.40
CA PHE A 23 12.72 -1.35 3.26
C PHE A 23 13.44 -2.02 4.43
N ILE A 24 12.70 -2.76 5.25
CA ILE A 24 13.14 -3.36 6.50
C ILE A 24 12.98 -4.87 6.36
N LYS A 25 14.07 -5.62 6.57
CA LYS A 25 14.00 -7.08 6.53
C LYS A 25 13.28 -7.60 7.79
N ALA A 26 12.21 -8.35 7.60
CA ALA A 26 11.42 -8.95 8.66
C ALA A 26 11.19 -10.43 8.36
N GLY A 27 12.08 -11.30 8.88
CA GLY A 27 12.03 -12.74 8.59
C GLY A 27 12.36 -13.06 7.13
N SER A 28 11.44 -13.74 6.45
CA SER A 28 11.47 -14.00 5.01
C SER A 28 11.03 -12.79 4.18
N ASP A 29 10.36 -11.82 4.80
CA ASP A 29 9.60 -10.80 4.12
C ASP A 29 10.28 -9.44 4.27
N ILE A 30 9.76 -8.45 3.55
CA ILE A 30 10.22 -7.07 3.61
C ILE A 30 9.06 -6.19 4.02
N GLU A 31 9.18 -5.57 5.19
CA GLU A 31 8.32 -4.49 5.63
C GLU A 31 8.76 -3.19 4.94
N VAL A 32 7.80 -2.41 4.47
CA VAL A 32 8.02 -1.16 3.77
C VAL A 32 7.32 -0.05 4.54
N ALA A 33 8.10 0.76 5.26
CA ALA A 33 7.58 1.98 5.86
C ALA A 33 7.52 3.07 4.78
N THR A 34 6.32 3.61 4.57
CA THR A 34 6.06 4.63 3.54
C THR A 34 6.02 6.03 4.17
N PRO A 35 6.18 7.10 3.38
CA PRO A 35 6.06 8.46 3.91
C PRO A 35 4.63 8.94 4.11
N LEU A 36 3.62 8.13 3.77
CA LEU A 36 2.22 8.55 3.86
C LEU A 36 1.67 8.31 5.27
N ILE A 37 0.79 9.23 5.68
CA ILE A 37 0.07 9.19 6.93
C ILE A 37 -1.39 8.93 6.61
N ASP A 38 -1.98 7.96 7.29
CA ASP A 38 -3.38 7.58 7.11
C ASP A 38 -4.35 8.54 7.83
N GLY A 39 -5.65 8.29 7.68
CA GLY A 39 -6.72 9.08 8.31
C GLY A 39 -6.69 9.07 9.85
N TYR A 40 -5.96 8.14 10.46
CA TYR A 40 -5.80 8.01 11.91
C TYR A 40 -4.52 8.69 12.43
N GLY A 41 -3.66 9.17 11.53
CA GLY A 41 -2.40 9.83 11.89
C GLY A 41 -1.22 8.87 12.01
N ASP A 42 -1.36 7.62 11.57
CA ASP A 42 -0.30 6.61 11.59
C ASP A 42 0.41 6.52 10.24
N LEU A 43 1.67 6.08 10.27
CA LEU A 43 2.39 5.73 9.04
C LEU A 43 1.72 4.54 8.36
N VAL A 44 1.68 4.59 7.02
CA VAL A 44 1.23 3.48 6.18
C VAL A 44 2.39 2.53 5.93
N TYR A 45 2.13 1.23 6.11
CA TYR A 45 3.10 0.16 5.89
C TYR A 45 2.59 -0.78 4.80
N CYS A 46 3.51 -1.36 4.04
CA CYS A 46 3.24 -2.45 3.11
C CYS A 46 4.22 -3.59 3.39
N TRP A 47 3.89 -4.78 2.90
CA TRP A 47 4.72 -5.97 2.97
C TRP A 47 5.02 -6.50 1.57
N ILE A 48 6.23 -7.01 1.40
CA ILE A 48 6.66 -7.72 0.20
C ILE A 48 7.05 -9.13 0.62
N GLU A 49 6.30 -10.10 0.10
CA GLU A 49 6.50 -11.51 0.36
C GLU A 49 6.92 -12.20 -0.94
N LYS A 50 7.84 -13.17 -0.83
CA LYS A 50 8.33 -13.90 -2.00
C LYS A 50 7.44 -15.11 -2.27
N GLU A 51 6.81 -15.17 -3.44
CA GLU A 51 6.02 -16.33 -3.89
C GLU A 51 6.65 -16.94 -5.14
N ASP A 52 7.43 -18.01 -4.99
CA ASP A 52 8.14 -18.69 -6.09
C ASP A 52 8.90 -17.71 -7.02
N ASP A 53 8.36 -17.45 -8.21
CA ASP A 53 8.93 -16.53 -9.20
C ASP A 53 8.41 -15.08 -9.07
N TYR A 54 7.30 -14.86 -8.35
CA TYR A 54 6.62 -13.58 -8.17
C TYR A 54 6.80 -13.00 -6.76
N TYR A 55 6.14 -11.87 -6.51
CA TYR A 55 6.11 -11.16 -5.24
C TYR A 55 4.68 -10.77 -4.89
N ARG A 56 4.24 -11.08 -3.68
CA ARG A 56 2.98 -10.62 -3.13
C ARG A 56 3.23 -9.30 -2.39
N ILE A 57 2.49 -8.26 -2.77
CA ILE A 57 2.50 -6.94 -2.14
C ILE A 57 1.22 -6.80 -1.35
N THR A 58 1.29 -6.62 -0.03
CA THR A 58 0.10 -6.65 0.84
C THR A 58 0.16 -5.62 1.97
N ASP A 59 -0.99 -5.32 2.57
CA ASP A 59 -1.11 -4.52 3.79
C ASP A 59 -1.14 -5.38 5.07
N ASP A 60 -1.02 -6.70 4.96
CA ASP A 60 -1.04 -7.65 6.10
C ASP A 60 -2.31 -7.51 6.95
N GLY A 61 -3.43 -7.14 6.30
CA GLY A 61 -4.75 -6.96 6.91
C GLY A 61 -4.89 -5.71 7.80
N GLY A 62 -3.83 -4.91 7.88
CA GLY A 62 -3.75 -3.78 8.81
C GLY A 62 -4.76 -2.67 8.51
N THR A 63 -5.09 -2.41 7.25
CA THR A 63 -5.92 -1.27 6.87
C THR A 63 -7.36 -1.45 7.31
N LEU A 64 -7.97 -2.59 6.98
CA LEU A 64 -9.36 -2.85 7.35
C LEU A 64 -9.51 -3.15 8.83
N PHE A 65 -8.51 -3.73 9.48
CA PHE A 65 -8.49 -3.86 10.93
C PHE A 65 -8.55 -2.49 11.62
N LYS A 66 -7.86 -1.47 11.11
CA LYS A 66 -7.99 -0.09 11.63
C LYS A 66 -9.37 0.51 11.39
N LEU A 67 -9.97 0.19 10.24
CA LEU A 67 -11.25 0.74 9.79
C LEU A 67 -12.43 0.20 10.61
N ASP A 68 -12.52 -1.12 10.76
CA ASP A 68 -13.54 -1.80 11.55
C ASP A 68 -12.95 -3.04 12.25
N PRO A 69 -12.29 -2.85 13.42
CA PRO A 69 -11.65 -3.94 14.15
C PRO A 69 -12.61 -5.07 14.55
N GLY A 70 -13.90 -4.76 14.68
CA GLY A 70 -14.94 -5.71 15.09
C GLY A 70 -15.61 -6.44 13.93
N GLN A 71 -15.36 -6.01 12.68
CA GLN A 71 -16.07 -6.49 11.49
C GLN A 71 -17.60 -6.45 11.67
N GLU A 72 -18.10 -5.44 12.38
CA GLU A 72 -19.52 -5.32 12.71
C GLU A 72 -20.28 -4.53 11.64
N ASN A 73 -19.57 -3.73 10.83
CA ASN A 73 -20.13 -2.89 9.79
C ASN A 73 -19.92 -3.50 8.40
N MET A 74 -20.78 -4.47 8.07
CA MET A 74 -20.73 -5.19 6.79
C MET A 74 -20.87 -4.27 5.57
N ASP A 75 -21.67 -3.20 5.65
CA ASP A 75 -21.85 -2.25 4.54
C ASP A 75 -20.53 -1.50 4.26
N LEU A 76 -19.80 -1.11 5.30
CA LEU A 76 -18.48 -0.48 5.18
C LEU A 76 -17.43 -1.44 4.61
N LEU A 77 -17.48 -2.72 5.01
CA LEU A 77 -16.59 -3.74 4.49
C LEU A 77 -16.85 -4.01 3.00
N GLU A 78 -18.12 -4.10 2.59
CA GLU A 78 -18.52 -4.26 1.19
C GLU A 78 -18.07 -3.06 0.34
N GLU A 79 -18.26 -1.83 0.84
CA GLU A 79 -17.78 -0.61 0.16
C GLU A 79 -16.25 -0.59 0.02
N ALA A 80 -15.53 -0.94 1.09
CA ALA A 80 -14.06 -1.01 1.04
C ALA A 80 -13.59 -2.07 0.04
N MET A 81 -14.23 -3.24 0.00
CA MET A 81 -13.91 -4.31 -0.94
C MET A 81 -14.17 -3.89 -2.39
N ASP A 82 -15.29 -3.21 -2.67
CA ASP A 82 -15.59 -2.69 -4.01
C ASP A 82 -14.51 -1.70 -4.49
N ILE A 83 -14.01 -0.85 -3.58
CA ILE A 83 -12.92 0.09 -3.88
C ILE A 83 -11.60 -0.66 -4.13
N VAL A 84 -11.28 -1.65 -3.30
CA VAL A 84 -10.07 -2.49 -3.45
C VAL A 84 -10.05 -3.19 -4.81
N ILE A 85 -11.13 -3.87 -5.16
CA ILE A 85 -11.27 -4.59 -6.44
C ILE A 85 -11.26 -3.58 -7.60
N GLY A 86 -11.94 -2.45 -7.45
CA GLY A 86 -11.96 -1.37 -8.46
C GLY A 86 -10.59 -0.75 -8.70
N ALA A 87 -9.71 -0.75 -7.70
CA ALA A 87 -8.32 -0.30 -7.80
C ALA A 87 -7.37 -1.35 -8.42
N GLY A 88 -7.86 -2.57 -8.67
CA GLY A 88 -7.09 -3.65 -9.29
C GLY A 88 -6.39 -4.58 -8.29
N PHE A 89 -6.65 -4.43 -7.00
CA PHE A 89 -6.12 -5.31 -5.95
C PHE A 89 -7.05 -6.49 -5.67
N GLU A 90 -6.47 -7.57 -5.18
CA GLU A 90 -7.18 -8.71 -4.63
C GLU A 90 -7.50 -8.46 -3.14
N PHE A 91 -8.54 -9.13 -2.67
CA PHE A 91 -9.02 -9.05 -1.30
C PHE A 91 -9.21 -10.45 -0.72
N ASP A 92 -8.58 -10.73 0.42
CA ASP A 92 -8.79 -11.95 1.19
C ASP A 92 -9.84 -11.70 2.29
N GLU A 93 -11.04 -12.25 2.14
CA GLU A 93 -12.12 -12.08 3.11
C GLU A 93 -11.85 -12.77 4.46
N GLU A 94 -10.97 -13.78 4.52
CA GLU A 94 -10.66 -14.50 5.76
C GLU A 94 -9.65 -13.73 6.62
N THR A 95 -8.64 -13.15 6.00
CA THR A 95 -7.58 -12.39 6.69
C THR A 95 -7.76 -10.88 6.65
N LEU A 96 -8.71 -10.40 5.84
CA LEU A 96 -8.92 -8.98 5.48
C LEU A 96 -7.73 -8.33 4.77
N GLU A 97 -6.85 -9.13 4.17
CA GLU A 97 -5.69 -8.63 3.46
C GLU A 97 -6.06 -8.06 2.09
N ILE A 98 -5.49 -6.89 1.81
CA ILE A 98 -5.45 -6.30 0.47
C ILE A 98 -4.10 -6.71 -0.12
N TYR A 99 -4.11 -7.26 -1.33
CA TYR A 99 -2.86 -7.70 -1.95
C TYR A 99 -2.87 -7.70 -3.47
N GLN A 100 -1.68 -7.79 -4.06
CA GLN A 100 -1.50 -8.10 -5.47
C GLN A 100 -0.23 -8.91 -5.67
N VAL A 101 -0.27 -9.90 -6.57
CA VAL A 101 0.91 -10.69 -6.96
C VAL A 101 1.49 -10.11 -8.26
N VAL A 102 2.77 -9.76 -8.24
CA VAL A 102 3.43 -9.04 -9.33
C VAL A 102 4.85 -9.53 -9.60
N ASP A 103 5.34 -9.21 -10.80
CA ASP A 103 6.74 -9.35 -11.15
C ASP A 103 7.61 -8.33 -10.41
N GLN A 104 8.91 -8.61 -10.28
CA GLN A 104 9.84 -7.74 -9.55
C GLN A 104 9.86 -6.29 -10.07
N ASP A 105 9.72 -6.12 -11.39
CA ASP A 105 9.77 -4.80 -12.04
C ASP A 105 8.53 -3.94 -11.72
N ASP A 106 7.43 -4.57 -11.32
CA ASP A 106 6.14 -3.91 -11.02
C ASP A 106 5.95 -3.59 -9.53
N ILE A 107 6.84 -4.09 -8.66
CA ILE A 107 6.83 -3.81 -7.21
C ILE A 107 6.73 -2.30 -6.91
N PRO A 108 7.52 -1.40 -7.52
CA PRO A 108 7.48 0.02 -7.14
C PRO A 108 6.13 0.68 -7.43
N ALA A 109 5.49 0.34 -8.55
CA ALA A 109 4.18 0.87 -8.91
C ALA A 109 3.10 0.33 -7.98
N THR A 110 3.13 -0.99 -7.75
CA THR A 110 2.17 -1.68 -6.89
C THR A 110 2.24 -1.18 -5.43
N LEU A 111 3.45 -0.98 -4.89
CA LEU A 111 3.64 -0.39 -3.56
C LEU A 111 3.04 1.02 -3.48
N ASN A 112 3.31 1.86 -4.48
CA ASN A 112 2.79 3.22 -4.52
C ASN A 112 1.25 3.23 -4.57
N ASP A 113 0.66 2.36 -5.38
CA ASP A 113 -0.79 2.29 -5.55
C ASP A 113 -1.46 1.72 -4.31
N LEU A 114 -0.90 0.65 -3.71
CA LEU A 114 -1.39 0.10 -2.44
C LEU A 114 -1.30 1.14 -1.32
N THR A 115 -0.18 1.85 -1.19
CA THR A 115 -0.02 2.87 -0.14
C THR A 115 -1.10 3.94 -0.23
N GLN A 116 -1.40 4.43 -1.45
CA GLN A 116 -2.44 5.43 -1.66
C GLN A 116 -3.85 4.87 -1.41
N LEU A 117 -4.09 3.60 -1.80
CA LEU A 117 -5.33 2.90 -1.53
C LEU A 117 -5.57 2.79 -0.02
N GLN A 118 -4.57 2.37 0.76
CA GLN A 118 -4.67 2.30 2.22
C GLN A 118 -5.06 3.66 2.82
N VAL A 119 -4.41 4.75 2.41
CA VAL A 119 -4.78 6.11 2.85
C VAL A 119 -6.24 6.42 2.51
N ALA A 120 -6.67 6.17 1.28
CA ALA A 120 -8.04 6.46 0.84
C ALA A 120 -9.08 5.68 1.66
N LEU A 121 -8.83 4.39 1.91
CA LEU A 121 -9.73 3.52 2.67
C LEU A 121 -9.89 3.98 4.12
N THR A 122 -8.83 4.48 4.76
CA THR A 122 -8.94 5.00 6.14
C THR A 122 -9.86 6.21 6.29
N TYR A 123 -10.23 6.87 5.19
CA TYR A 123 -11.21 7.96 5.22
C TYR A 123 -12.67 7.50 5.05
N LEU A 124 -12.94 6.23 4.79
CA LEU A 124 -14.32 5.72 4.66
C LEU A 124 -15.11 5.76 5.97
N ALA A 125 -14.44 5.63 7.12
CA ALA A 125 -15.07 5.71 8.44
C ALA A 125 -15.29 7.15 8.95
N SER A 126 -15.01 8.17 8.13
CA SER A 126 -15.05 9.60 8.51
C SER A 126 -16.42 10.24 8.45
#